data_AF-A0A821F266-F1
#
_entry.id   AF-A0A821F266-F1
#
_cell.length_a   1.000
_cell.length_b   1.000
_cell.length_c   1.000
_cell.angle_alpha   90.00
_cell.angle_beta   90.00
_cell.angle_gamma   90.00
#
_symmetry.space_group_name_H-M   'P 1'
#
loop_
_entity.id
_entity.type
_entity.pdbx_description
1 polymer ?
#
loop_
_entity_poly.entity_id
_entity_poly.type
_entity_poly.pdbx_seq_one_letter_code
_entity_poly.pdbx_strand_id
1 'polypeptide(L)'
;MIKHQKSCQTSNKNNRSEYSTIKQYFRPKTSSSIPRTMKEKITNAAVELVSLDNRAFELISGDGFINFAQTVLDVGQTLSNRQNLNILDLLPHPTTV
;
A
#
# COMPACT_ATOMS: atom_id res chain seq x y z
N MET A 1 3.51 -35.43 -41.05
CA MET A 1 4.00 -34.10 -40.66
C MET A 1 2.81 -33.24 -40.26
N ILE A 2 2.90 -32.61 -39.09
CA ILE A 2 1.80 -32.34 -38.16
C ILE A 2 1.13 -30.99 -38.48
N LYS A 3 -0.18 -31.03 -38.75
CA LYS A 3 -1.05 -29.85 -38.90
C LYS A 3 -1.39 -29.31 -37.49
N HIS A 4 -0.51 -28.50 -36.89
CA HIS A 4 -0.73 -27.95 -35.53
C HIS A 4 -0.85 -26.42 -35.46
N GLN A 5 -1.19 -25.75 -36.57
CA GLN A 5 -1.21 -24.28 -36.66
C GLN A 5 -2.60 -23.63 -36.82
N LYS A 6 -3.69 -24.31 -36.47
CA LYS A 6 -5.06 -23.75 -36.62
C LYS A 6 -5.98 -23.95 -35.41
N SER A 7 -5.44 -23.88 -34.19
CA SER A 7 -6.26 -24.01 -32.96
C SER A 7 -6.51 -22.70 -32.19
N CYS A 8 -5.97 -21.56 -32.61
CA CYS A 8 -6.09 -20.31 -31.85
C CYS A 8 -6.91 -19.19 -32.51
N GLN A 9 -7.71 -19.49 -33.55
CA GLN A 9 -8.45 -18.46 -34.28
C GLN A 9 -9.97 -18.66 -34.32
N THR A 10 -10.55 -19.49 -33.45
CA THR A 10 -12.00 -19.65 -33.41
C THR A 10 -12.54 -19.39 -32.02
N SER A 11 -13.16 -18.21 -31.91
CA SER A 11 -14.28 -17.91 -31.02
C SER A 11 -13.99 -17.88 -29.52
N ASN A 12 -13.61 -16.70 -29.04
CA ASN A 12 -14.24 -16.19 -27.82
C ASN A 12 -14.50 -14.68 -27.93
N LYS A 13 -15.58 -14.33 -28.66
CA LYS A 13 -16.33 -13.10 -28.41
C LYS A 13 -17.05 -13.29 -27.08
N ASN A 14 -16.33 -13.16 -25.96
CA ASN A 14 -16.95 -13.06 -24.66
C ASN A 14 -16.32 -11.86 -23.98
N ASN A 15 -17.15 -10.82 -23.86
CA ASN A 15 -17.04 -9.70 -22.94
C ASN A 15 -15.60 -9.36 -22.56
N ARG A 16 -15.01 -8.42 -23.31
CA ARG A 16 -13.99 -7.54 -22.72
C ARG A 16 -14.70 -6.86 -21.55
N SER A 17 -14.63 -7.54 -20.40
CA SER A 17 -15.00 -7.02 -19.10
C SER A 17 -14.47 -5.60 -19.07
N GLU A 18 -15.39 -4.67 -18.85
CA GLU A 18 -15.08 -3.34 -18.37
C GLU A 18 -13.85 -3.46 -17.49
N TYR A 19 -12.70 -3.01 -17.99
CA TYR A 19 -11.64 -2.61 -17.09
C TYR A 19 -12.28 -1.45 -16.36
N SER A 20 -12.88 -1.75 -15.21
CA SER A 20 -13.37 -0.77 -14.27
C SER A 20 -12.18 0.13 -14.04
N THR A 21 -12.22 1.29 -14.68
CA THR A 21 -11.20 2.31 -14.48
C THR A 21 -11.21 2.49 -12.98
N ILE A 22 -10.14 2.07 -12.29
CA ILE A 22 -10.03 2.23 -10.85
C ILE A 22 -9.94 3.74 -10.63
N LYS A 23 -11.11 4.38 -10.55
CA LYS A 23 -11.25 5.83 -10.34
C LYS A 23 -11.16 6.16 -8.87
N GLN A 24 -11.16 5.13 -8.00
CA GLN A 24 -11.31 5.29 -6.56
C GLN A 24 -10.27 4.45 -5.81
N TYR A 25 -9.11 5.06 -5.60
CA TYR A 25 -7.98 4.48 -4.85
C TYR A 25 -8.17 4.56 -3.32
N PHE A 26 -9.21 5.24 -2.84
CA PHE A 26 -9.41 5.54 -1.42
C PHE A 26 -10.81 5.11 -0.96
N ARG A 27 -10.89 4.55 0.25
CA ARG A 27 -12.15 4.20 0.90
C ARG A 27 -13.05 5.44 1.07
N PRO A 28 -14.40 5.29 1.03
CA PRO A 28 -15.35 6.38 1.24
C PRO A 28 -15.13 7.09 2.59
N LYS A 29 -15.37 8.41 2.60
CA LYS A 29 -15.05 9.32 3.73
C LYS A 29 -15.75 8.91 5.03
N THR A 30 -14.98 8.49 6.02
CA THR A 30 -15.36 8.50 7.44
C THR A 30 -14.83 9.77 8.10
N SER A 31 -15.76 10.65 8.49
CA SER A 31 -15.73 11.93 9.27
C SER A 31 -14.49 12.83 9.45
N SER A 32 -13.26 12.46 9.11
CA SER A 32 -12.10 13.37 9.09
C SER A 32 -11.43 13.32 7.71
N SER A 33 -11.58 14.40 6.94
CA SER A 33 -11.02 14.47 5.60
C SER A 33 -9.51 14.68 5.67
N ILE A 34 -8.73 13.60 5.78
CA ILE A 34 -7.27 13.66 5.60
C ILE A 34 -6.97 14.36 4.25
N PRO A 35 -6.16 15.43 4.23
CA PRO A 35 -5.81 16.14 3.01
C PRO A 35 -5.28 15.20 1.93
N ARG A 36 -5.66 15.46 0.67
CA ARG A 36 -5.23 14.64 -0.48
C ARG A 36 -3.70 14.52 -0.55
N THR A 37 -2.99 15.62 -0.31
CA THR A 37 -1.52 15.67 -0.30
C THR A 37 -0.90 14.75 0.75
N MET A 38 -1.53 14.60 1.93
CA MET A 38 -1.08 13.65 2.95
C MET A 38 -1.32 12.21 2.51
N LYS A 39 -2.46 11.93 1.88
CA LYS A 39 -2.74 10.59 1.33
C LYS A 39 -1.71 10.21 0.27
N GLU A 40 -1.40 11.11 -0.65
CA GLU A 40 -0.39 10.90 -1.69
C GLU A 40 1.00 10.65 -1.09
N LYS A 41 1.40 11.41 -0.06
CA LYS A 41 2.66 11.17 0.66
C LYS A 41 2.73 9.77 1.30
N ILE A 42 1.67 9.36 1.99
CA ILE A 42 1.60 8.03 2.62
C ILE A 42 1.60 6.93 1.55
N THR A 43 0.86 7.10 0.45
CA THR A 43 0.87 6.15 -0.66
C THR A 43 2.27 5.97 -1.25
N ASN A 44 3.00 7.07 -1.51
CA ASN A 44 4.35 7.00 -2.04
C ASN A 44 5.32 6.31 -1.06
N ALA A 45 5.24 6.63 0.23
CA ALA A 45 6.07 5.97 1.26
C ALA A 45 5.77 4.47 1.37
N ALA A 46 4.50 4.08 1.24
CA ALA A 46 4.11 2.66 1.26
C ALA A 46 4.62 1.92 0.01
N VAL A 47 4.62 2.55 -1.16
CA VAL A 47 5.22 2.02 -2.39
C VAL A 47 6.74 1.87 -2.24
N GLU A 48 7.40 2.85 -1.65
CA GLU A 48 8.84 2.81 -1.39
C GLU A 48 9.21 1.67 -0.43
N LEU A 49 8.47 1.52 0.68
CA LEU A 49 8.65 0.43 1.63
C LEU A 49 8.61 -0.94 0.94
N VAL A 50 7.56 -1.22 0.16
CA VAL A 50 7.44 -2.54 -0.48
C VAL A 50 8.49 -2.77 -1.56
N SER A 51 8.91 -1.71 -2.25
CA SER A 51 9.89 -1.78 -3.33
C SER A 51 11.32 -1.96 -2.83
N LEU A 52 11.72 -1.20 -1.81
CA LEU A 52 13.07 -1.24 -1.25
C LEU A 52 13.29 -2.49 -0.37
N ASP A 53 12.28 -2.88 0.41
CA ASP A 53 12.40 -4.01 1.33
C ASP A 53 11.93 -5.34 0.70
N ASN A 54 11.61 -5.34 -0.60
CA ASN A 54 11.09 -6.48 -1.36
C ASN A 54 9.94 -7.20 -0.62
N ARG A 55 8.93 -6.41 -0.20
CA ARG A 55 7.75 -6.91 0.51
C ARG A 55 6.55 -7.00 -0.42
N ALA A 56 5.64 -7.91 -0.12
CA ALA A 56 4.36 -8.01 -0.82
C ALA A 56 3.47 -6.79 -0.50
N PHE A 57 2.68 -6.34 -1.47
CA PHE A 57 1.77 -5.19 -1.29
C PHE A 57 0.72 -5.44 -0.21
N GLU A 58 0.35 -6.71 -0.01
CA GLU A 58 -0.58 -7.19 1.01
C GLU A 58 -0.11 -6.85 2.44
N LEU A 59 1.19 -6.60 2.65
CA LEU A 59 1.75 -6.17 3.94
C LEU A 59 1.00 -4.94 4.48
N ILE A 60 0.71 -3.96 3.62
CA ILE A 60 0.10 -2.68 4.01
C ILE A 60 -1.35 -2.88 4.49
N SER A 61 -2.01 -3.94 4.03
CA SER A 61 -3.36 -4.32 4.47
C SER A 61 -3.39 -5.28 5.66
N GLY A 62 -2.24 -5.76 6.12
CA GLY A 62 -2.17 -6.70 7.25
C GLY A 62 -2.43 -6.02 8.60
N ASP A 63 -3.19 -6.69 9.47
CA ASP A 63 -3.57 -6.15 10.78
C ASP A 63 -2.35 -5.75 11.63
N GLY A 64 -1.26 -6.52 11.55
CA GLY A 64 -0.01 -6.19 12.25
C GLY A 64 0.61 -4.86 11.81
N PHE A 65 0.63 -4.59 10.50
CA PHE A 65 1.13 -3.32 9.95
C PHE A 65 0.20 -2.15 10.32
N ILE A 66 -1.11 -2.35 10.26
CA ILE A 66 -2.10 -1.32 10.65
C ILE A 66 -1.94 -0.95 12.12
N ASN A 67 -1.84 -1.94 13.01
CA ASN A 67 -1.65 -1.71 14.45
C ASN A 67 -0.31 -1.01 14.75
N PHE A 68 0.76 -1.42 14.06
CA PHE A 68 2.06 -0.75 14.14
C PHE A 68 1.97 0.71 13.68
N ALA A 69 1.37 0.98 12.52
CA ALA A 69 1.23 2.33 11.97
C ALA A 69 0.39 3.23 12.89
N GLN A 70 -0.68 2.69 13.49
CA GLN A 70 -1.47 3.42 14.49
C GLN A 70 -0.63 3.76 15.73
N THR A 71 0.15 2.80 16.24
CA THR A 71 1.04 3.02 17.41
C THR A 71 2.08 4.10 17.11
N VAL A 72 2.68 4.09 15.91
CA VAL A 72 3.64 5.12 15.48
C VAL A 72 2.98 6.50 15.41
N LEU A 73 1.74 6.60 14.92
CA LEU A 73 0.99 7.85 14.90
C LEU A 73 0.69 8.37 16.31
N ASP A 74 0.27 7.49 17.22
CA ASP A 74 -0.04 7.85 18.61
C ASP A 74 1.22 8.35 19.34
N VAL A 75 2.35 7.66 19.17
CA VAL A 75 3.63 8.12 19.70
C VAL A 75 4.04 9.45 19.04
N GLY A 76 3.87 9.60 17.74
CA GLY A 76 4.15 10.84 17.02
C GLY A 76 3.36 12.04 17.55
N GLN A 77 2.10 11.84 17.95
CA GLN A 77 1.29 12.89 18.59
C GLN A 77 1.87 13.32 19.94
N THR A 78 2.35 12.37 20.75
CA THR A 78 2.96 12.66 22.06
C THR A 78 4.30 13.39 21.94
N LEU A 79 5.03 13.17 20.84
CA LEU A 79 6.36 13.73 20.60
C LEU A 79 6.32 14.98 19.70
N SER A 80 5.13 15.45 19.33
CA SER A 80 4.90 16.56 18.38
C SER A 80 5.62 17.88 18.71
N ASN A 81 5.97 18.11 19.99
CA ASN A 81 6.69 19.30 20.44
C ASN A 81 8.22 19.20 20.33
N ARG A 82 8.77 18.02 19.96
CA ARG A 82 10.22 17.83 19.81
C ARG A 82 10.63 18.12 18.36
N GLN A 83 11.44 19.15 18.18
CA GLN A 83 12.15 19.38 16.92
C GLN A 83 13.33 18.40 16.86
N ASN A 84 13.48 17.68 15.73
CA ASN A 84 14.56 16.71 15.46
C ASN A 84 14.43 15.34 16.15
N LEU A 85 13.29 14.67 16.00
CA LEU A 85 13.21 13.26 16.36
C LEU A 85 13.94 12.39 15.33
N ASN A 86 14.97 11.67 15.77
CA ASN A 86 15.60 10.64 14.95
C ASN A 86 14.75 9.36 14.99
N ILE A 87 14.26 8.91 13.82
CA ILE A 87 13.37 7.75 13.73
C ILE A 87 14.05 6.45 14.17
N LEU A 88 15.37 6.36 14.05
CA LEU A 88 16.14 5.18 14.47
C LEU A 88 16.14 4.98 15.99
N ASP A 89 15.91 6.04 16.76
CA ASP A 89 15.80 5.94 18.21
C ASP A 89 14.41 5.46 18.66
N LEU A 90 13.41 5.54 17.77
CA LEU A 90 12.05 5.08 18.03
C LEU A 90 11.87 3.59 17.71
N LEU A 91 12.51 3.12 16.64
CA LEU A 91 12.35 1.74 16.18
C LEU A 91 13.29 0.81 16.94
N PRO A 92 12.81 -0.38 17.37
CA PRO A 92 13.67 -1.35 18.01
C PRO A 92 14.72 -1.89 17.02
N HIS A 93 15.91 -2.19 17.53
CA HIS A 93 16.92 -2.90 16.76
C HIS A 93 16.40 -4.30 16.36
N PRO A 94 16.75 -4.84 15.17
CA PRO A 94 16.27 -6.16 14.73
C PRO A 94 16.58 -7.32 15.67
N THR A 95 17.58 -7.22 16.54
CA THR A 95 17.89 -8.25 17.55
C THR A 95 17.00 -8.20 18.79
N THR A 96 16.23 -7.12 18.95
CA THR A 96 15.34 -6.93 20.09
C THR A 96 13.98 -7.58 19.87
N VAL A 97 13.57 -7.75 18.60
CA VAL A 97 12.30 -8.36 18.16
C VAL A 97 12.56 -9.81 17.76
#